data_AF-A0A819HF45-F1
#
_entry.id   AF-A0A819HF45-F1
#
_cell.length_a   1.000
_cell.length_b   1.000
_cell.length_c   1.000
_cell.angle_alpha   90.00
_cell.angle_beta   90.00
_cell.angle_gamma   90.00
#
_symmetry.space_group_name_H-M   'P 1'
#
loop_
_entity.id
_entity.type
_entity.pdbx_description
1 polymer ?
#
loop_
_entity_poly.entity_id
_entity_poly.type
_entity_poly.pdbx_seq_one_letter_code
_entity_poly.pdbx_strand_id
1 'polypeptide(L)'
;MTTTTPIRYAIVKSIISVPKLARPPTNSNTSESSIDEPYAFEAREYLRKRLVDREICYTIDFHITQTNRSLCTVYLGKDKETDENIIESLLSEGLVELRQQTDARANDANYQRLVIIDEQAKLNKRGRYSDESPNAYIRNMKRTLKNPKQFVDKHKSSPPLDAIVEFIRDGNIVRCLLIPSYYLVTIQLSGIKCPMLKRDDNSTNELYAEEAKQYVETRLLQRQVKVVLDGVNNQNLLGTLLRPNGNIAIYLLKEGLAKCVDWTLTLLQQD
;
A
#
# COMPACT_ATOMS: atom_id res chain seq x y z
N MET A 1 -10.64 19.68 -18.19
CA MET A 1 -11.07 18.81 -17.07
C MET A 1 -10.51 19.43 -15.80
N THR A 2 -11.36 19.90 -14.90
CA THR A 2 -10.93 20.45 -13.60
C THR A 2 -10.30 19.32 -12.80
N THR A 3 -8.97 19.34 -12.65
CA THR A 3 -8.21 18.45 -11.78
C THR A 3 -8.49 18.84 -10.33
N THR A 4 -9.64 18.43 -9.81
CA THR A 4 -9.89 18.52 -8.37
C THR A 4 -8.89 17.61 -7.69
N THR A 5 -7.87 18.21 -7.05
CA THR A 5 -6.92 17.49 -6.23
C THR A 5 -7.71 16.67 -5.21
N PRO A 6 -7.55 15.33 -5.18
CA PRO A 6 -8.29 14.52 -4.23
C PRO A 6 -7.93 14.97 -2.82
N ILE A 7 -8.94 15.29 -2.01
CA ILE A 7 -8.72 15.66 -0.61
C ILE A 7 -8.17 14.42 0.10
N ARG A 8 -6.92 14.50 0.57
CA ARG A 8 -6.25 13.40 1.27
C ARG A 8 -6.42 13.60 2.77
N TYR A 9 -7.20 12.73 3.41
CA TYR A 9 -7.27 12.66 4.86
C TYR A 9 -6.36 11.54 5.38
N ALA A 10 -5.47 11.86 6.31
CA ALA A 10 -4.77 10.85 7.10
C ALA A 10 -5.62 10.54 8.34
N ILE A 11 -6.35 9.42 8.28
CA ILE A 11 -7.22 8.97 9.37
C ILE A 11 -6.38 8.12 10.33
N VAL A 12 -6.25 8.57 11.56
CA VAL A 12 -5.64 7.83 12.67
C VAL A 12 -6.71 7.64 13.73
N LYS A 13 -6.81 6.51 14.44
CA LYS A 13 -7.74 6.43 15.58
C LYS A 13 -6.99 6.25 16.89
N SER A 14 -7.45 6.97 17.92
CA SER A 14 -6.81 7.02 19.23
C SER A 14 -7.11 5.82 20.13
N ILE A 15 -8.23 5.12 19.92
CA ILE A 15 -8.74 4.10 20.85
C ILE A 15 -8.22 2.69 20.60
N ILE A 16 -7.49 2.46 19.51
CA ILE A 16 -6.86 1.17 19.21
C ILE A 16 -5.35 1.32 19.12
N SER A 17 -4.65 0.26 19.50
CA SER A 17 -3.21 0.08 19.31
C SER A 17 -2.98 -0.80 18.09
N VAL A 18 -2.32 -0.25 17.06
CA VAL A 18 -2.04 -0.94 15.80
C VAL A 18 -0.56 -1.35 15.76
N PRO A 19 -0.25 -2.62 15.45
CA PRO A 19 1.12 -3.06 15.27
C PRO A 19 1.82 -2.32 14.11
N LYS A 20 3.06 -1.91 14.32
CA LYS A 20 3.81 -1.04 13.40
C LYS A 20 4.50 -1.82 12.29
N LEU A 21 4.32 -1.35 11.06
CA LEU A 21 5.06 -1.85 9.90
C LEU A 21 6.53 -1.42 9.92
N ALA A 22 7.37 -2.22 9.28
CA ALA A 22 8.77 -1.97 8.98
C ALA A 22 8.95 -0.62 8.26
N ARG A 23 9.83 0.23 8.79
CA ARG A 23 10.16 1.55 8.23
C ARG A 23 11.59 1.58 7.72
N PRO A 24 11.84 2.26 6.58
CA PRO A 24 13.20 2.60 6.21
C PRO A 24 13.81 3.52 7.28
N PRO A 25 15.15 3.53 7.43
CA PRO A 25 15.81 4.42 8.37
C PRO A 25 15.49 5.87 8.01
N THR A 26 15.07 6.65 9.01
CA THR A 26 14.65 8.04 8.85
C THR A 26 15.83 9.01 8.85
N ASN A 27 16.97 8.63 9.45
CA ASN A 27 18.18 9.44 9.55
C ASN A 27 19.42 8.64 9.13
N SER A 28 20.45 9.33 8.61
CA SER A 28 21.75 8.76 8.24
C SER A 28 22.49 8.07 9.40
N ASN A 29 22.11 8.37 10.64
CA ASN A 29 22.78 7.86 11.85
C ASN A 29 22.20 6.54 12.37
N THR A 30 21.04 6.10 11.86
CA THR A 30 20.48 4.77 12.13
C THR A 30 20.66 3.92 10.88
N SER A 31 21.66 3.06 10.87
CA SER A 31 21.98 2.15 9.77
C SER A 31 20.95 1.02 9.59
N GLU A 32 20.13 0.74 10.60
CA GLU A 32 19.18 -0.37 10.58
C GLU A 32 17.75 0.09 10.37
N SER A 33 17.09 -0.50 9.36
CA SER A 33 15.67 -0.33 9.14
C SER A 33 14.86 -1.08 10.19
N SER A 34 13.74 -0.52 10.66
CA SER A 34 12.88 -1.25 11.58
C SER A 34 12.24 -2.46 10.89
N ILE A 35 12.04 -3.53 11.65
CA ILE A 35 11.25 -4.69 11.24
C ILE A 35 9.76 -4.47 11.56
N ASP A 36 8.90 -5.35 11.03
CA ASP A 36 7.48 -5.35 11.38
C ASP A 36 7.31 -5.78 12.85
N GLU A 37 6.41 -5.13 13.58
CA GLU A 37 5.80 -5.73 14.78
C GLU A 37 4.91 -6.91 14.34
N PRO A 38 4.77 -7.98 15.15
CA PRO A 38 3.91 -9.12 14.81
C PRO A 38 2.50 -8.68 14.40
N TYR A 39 1.96 -9.31 13.36
CA TYR A 39 0.64 -9.03 12.79
C TYR A 39 0.48 -7.65 12.12
N ALA A 40 1.54 -6.83 12.02
CA ALA A 40 1.47 -5.52 11.36
C ALA A 40 1.10 -5.62 9.88
N PHE A 41 1.67 -6.59 9.17
CA PHE A 41 1.40 -6.76 7.74
C PHE A 41 0.01 -7.33 7.50
N GLU A 42 -0.43 -8.23 8.36
CA GLU A 42 -1.73 -8.89 8.34
C GLU A 42 -2.84 -7.86 8.56
N ALA A 43 -2.69 -7.00 9.56
CA ALA A 43 -3.61 -5.89 9.81
C ALA A 43 -3.72 -4.95 8.60
N ARG A 44 -2.57 -4.61 8.00
CA ARG A 44 -2.52 -3.77 6.80
C ARG A 44 -3.17 -4.45 5.59
N GLU A 45 -2.88 -5.72 5.33
CA GLU A 45 -3.44 -6.47 4.21
C GLU A 45 -4.94 -6.72 4.36
N TYR A 46 -5.41 -6.92 5.60
CA TYR A 46 -6.83 -7.01 5.91
C TYR A 46 -7.56 -5.74 5.49
N LEU A 47 -7.05 -4.57 5.88
CA LEU A 47 -7.59 -3.28 5.44
C LEU A 47 -7.47 -3.09 3.93
N ARG A 48 -6.31 -3.36 3.35
CA ARG A 48 -6.05 -3.18 1.92
C ARG A 48 -7.05 -3.96 1.06
N LYS A 49 -7.30 -5.23 1.40
CA LYS A 49 -8.24 -6.09 0.67
C LYS A 49 -9.70 -5.65 0.79
N ARG A 50 -10.06 -4.94 1.86
CA ARG A 50 -11.44 -4.54 2.15
C ARG A 50 -11.75 -3.09 1.79
N LEU A 51 -10.75 -2.19 1.82
CA LEU A 51 -10.96 -0.75 1.64
C LEU A 51 -10.52 -0.23 0.27
N VAL A 52 -9.51 -0.83 -0.35
CA VAL A 52 -9.06 -0.37 -1.68
C VAL A 52 -10.16 -0.66 -2.70
N ASP A 53 -10.43 0.33 -3.57
CA ASP A 53 -11.54 0.32 -4.53
C ASP A 53 -12.95 0.30 -3.92
N ARG A 54 -13.10 0.54 -2.62
CA ARG A 54 -14.40 0.63 -1.97
C ARG A 54 -14.74 2.06 -1.59
N GLU A 55 -16.02 2.37 -1.74
CA GLU A 55 -16.59 3.57 -1.16
C GLU A 55 -16.69 3.37 0.35
N ILE A 56 -16.31 4.40 1.10
CA ILE A 56 -16.34 4.41 2.57
C ILE A 56 -17.05 5.68 3.03
N CYS A 57 -17.62 5.61 4.23
CA CYS A 57 -18.03 6.80 4.97
C CYS A 57 -17.24 6.87 6.28
N TYR A 58 -17.11 8.06 6.84
CA TYR A 58 -16.35 8.26 8.06
C TYR A 58 -16.94 9.36 8.93
N THR A 59 -16.69 9.27 10.23
CA THR A 59 -17.01 10.33 11.21
C THR A 59 -15.72 10.88 11.79
N ILE A 60 -15.60 12.21 11.87
CA ILE A 60 -14.46 12.84 12.55
C ILE A 60 -14.79 12.87 14.04
N ASP A 61 -14.05 12.08 14.81
CA ASP A 61 -14.24 11.95 16.25
C ASP A 61 -13.51 13.08 17.00
N PHE A 62 -12.32 13.46 16.53
CA PHE A 62 -11.51 14.50 17.16
C PHE A 62 -10.50 15.10 16.18
N HIS A 63 -10.33 16.42 16.19
CA HIS A 63 -9.29 17.09 15.40
C HIS A 63 -8.12 17.55 16.29
N ILE A 64 -6.92 17.04 16.01
CA ILE A 64 -5.69 17.44 16.70
C ILE A 64 -5.10 18.66 16.01
N THR A 65 -5.32 19.85 16.57
CA THR A 65 -4.88 21.13 16.01
C THR A 65 -3.36 21.22 15.89
N GLN A 66 -2.60 20.69 16.85
CA GLN A 66 -1.13 20.80 16.85
C GLN A 66 -0.46 20.01 15.72
N THR A 67 -1.07 18.91 15.28
CA THR A 67 -0.51 18.04 14.22
C THR A 67 -1.27 18.15 12.91
N ASN A 68 -2.33 18.96 12.87
CA ASN A 68 -3.30 19.04 11.79
C ASN A 68 -3.80 17.65 11.34
N ARG A 69 -4.11 16.78 12.31
CA ARG A 69 -4.59 15.41 12.07
C ARG A 69 -6.00 15.24 12.59
N SER A 70 -6.84 14.61 11.78
CA SER A 70 -8.19 14.22 12.18
C SER A 70 -8.19 12.75 12.61
N LEU A 71 -8.78 12.49 13.77
CA LEU A 71 -9.08 11.14 14.23
C LEU A 71 -10.49 10.77 13.78
N CYS A 72 -10.63 9.65 13.08
CA CYS A 72 -11.91 9.26 12.50
C CYS A 72 -12.26 7.79 12.74
N THR A 73 -13.56 7.50 12.72
CA THR A 73 -14.11 6.17 12.56
C THR A 73 -14.48 5.96 11.10
N VAL A 74 -14.12 4.80 10.54
CA VAL A 74 -14.36 4.46 9.13
C VAL A 74 -15.37 3.32 9.06
N TYR A 75 -16.33 3.44 8.14
CA TYR A 75 -17.36 2.45 7.86
C TYR A 75 -17.30 2.04 6.39
N LEU A 76 -17.54 0.76 6.12
CA LEU A 76 -17.49 0.19 4.78
C LEU A 76 -18.84 0.37 4.06
N GLY A 77 -19.07 1.55 3.50
CA GLY A 77 -20.26 1.86 2.74
C GLY A 77 -20.60 3.35 2.76
N LYS A 78 -21.89 3.67 2.87
CA LYS A 78 -22.43 5.03 2.83
C LYS A 78 -23.09 5.48 4.13
N ASP A 79 -23.56 4.54 4.94
CA ASP A 79 -24.37 4.78 6.13
C ASP A 79 -23.67 4.24 7.38
N LYS A 80 -23.30 5.16 8.28
CA LYS A 80 -22.61 4.86 9.54
C LYS A 80 -23.42 3.98 10.50
N GLU A 81 -24.74 3.92 10.37
CA GLU A 81 -25.61 3.21 11.32
C GLU A 81 -25.76 1.73 10.96
N THR A 82 -25.72 1.42 9.66
CA THR A 82 -25.97 0.08 9.13
C THR A 82 -24.71 -0.57 8.58
N ASP A 83 -23.77 0.22 8.07
CA ASP A 83 -22.55 -0.31 7.47
C ASP A 83 -21.50 -0.72 8.51
N GLU A 84 -20.62 -1.61 8.06
CA GLU A 84 -19.63 -2.24 8.90
C GLU A 84 -18.58 -1.23 9.41
N ASN A 85 -18.45 -1.13 10.73
CA ASN A 85 -17.39 -0.39 11.40
C ASN A 85 -16.05 -1.14 11.32
N ILE A 86 -15.07 -0.55 10.63
CA ILE A 86 -13.78 -1.20 10.36
C ILE A 86 -12.99 -1.54 11.62
N ILE A 87 -13.19 -0.82 12.73
CA ILE A 87 -12.49 -1.10 13.99
C ILE A 87 -13.06 -2.33 14.66
N GLU A 88 -14.38 -2.49 14.64
CA GLU A 88 -15.03 -3.71 15.11
C GLU A 88 -14.48 -4.91 14.34
N SER A 89 -14.34 -4.78 13.02
CA SER A 89 -13.78 -5.83 12.16
C SER A 89 -12.30 -6.13 12.41
N LEU A 90 -11.51 -5.14 12.83
CA LEU A 90 -10.09 -5.36 13.15
C LEU A 90 -9.91 -6.00 14.53
N LEU A 91 -10.71 -5.58 15.50
CA LEU A 91 -10.71 -6.15 16.85
C LEU A 91 -11.22 -7.58 16.84
N SER A 92 -12.32 -7.86 16.12
CA SER A 92 -12.89 -9.20 16.03
C SER A 92 -11.92 -10.21 15.43
N GLU A 93 -11.02 -9.77 14.55
CA GLU A 93 -9.96 -10.58 13.95
C GLU A 93 -8.68 -10.64 14.81
N GLY A 94 -8.63 -9.91 15.93
CA GLY A 94 -7.43 -9.83 16.78
C GLY A 94 -6.23 -9.20 16.05
N LEU A 95 -6.46 -8.29 15.10
CA LEU A 95 -5.41 -7.62 14.33
C LEU A 95 -4.93 -6.32 15.00
N VAL A 96 -5.74 -5.78 15.90
CA VAL A 96 -5.44 -4.60 16.72
C VAL A 96 -5.87 -4.89 18.15
N GLU A 97 -5.45 -4.04 19.07
CA GLU A 97 -5.79 -4.17 20.49
C GLU A 97 -6.54 -2.91 20.94
N LEU A 98 -7.60 -3.09 21.73
CA LEU A 98 -8.33 -1.97 22.29
C LEU A 98 -7.52 -1.30 23.41
N ARG A 99 -7.36 0.03 23.36
CA ARG A 99 -6.74 0.78 24.44
C ARG A 99 -7.73 0.96 25.59
N GLN A 100 -7.29 0.64 26.80
CA GLN A 100 -8.06 0.88 28.02
C GLN A 100 -8.34 2.38 28.18
N GLN A 101 -9.60 2.72 28.46
CA GLN A 101 -10.04 4.07 28.81
C GLN A 101 -10.27 4.11 30.33
N THR A 102 -9.82 5.18 30.98
CA THR A 102 -9.94 5.35 32.45
C THR A 102 -10.96 6.40 32.87
N ASP A 103 -11.50 7.17 31.91
CA ASP A 103 -12.32 8.35 32.20
C ASP A 103 -13.80 8.09 31.88
N ALA A 104 -14.63 9.13 31.81
CA ALA A 104 -16.05 9.03 31.43
C ALA A 104 -16.28 8.26 30.10
N ARG A 105 -15.27 8.20 29.22
CA ARG A 105 -15.27 7.42 27.98
C ARG A 105 -15.29 5.91 28.19
N ALA A 106 -14.91 5.42 29.36
CA ALA A 106 -15.01 4.00 29.71
C ALA A 106 -16.46 3.54 29.78
N ASN A 107 -17.40 4.42 30.14
CA ASN A 107 -18.83 4.10 30.24
C ASN A 107 -19.60 4.35 28.93
N ASP A 108 -18.92 4.75 27.86
CA ASP A 108 -19.54 4.97 26.56
C ASP A 108 -20.03 3.64 25.95
N ALA A 109 -21.27 3.63 25.44
CA ALA A 109 -21.89 2.41 24.91
C ALA A 109 -21.12 1.84 23.70
N ASN A 110 -20.54 2.69 22.85
CA ASN A 110 -19.72 2.22 21.74
C ASN A 110 -18.42 1.61 22.24
N TYR A 111 -17.78 2.22 23.25
CA TYR A 111 -16.58 1.66 23.86
C TYR A 111 -16.85 0.28 24.48
N GLN A 112 -17.94 0.13 25.24
CA GLN A 112 -18.32 -1.15 25.85
C GLN A 112 -18.58 -2.24 24.81
N ARG A 113 -19.20 -1.88 23.67
CA ARG A 113 -19.33 -2.79 22.52
C ARG A 113 -17.97 -3.26 21.98
N LEU A 114 -16.99 -2.35 21.85
CA LEU A 114 -15.64 -2.71 21.42
C LEU A 114 -14.92 -3.62 22.43
N VAL A 115 -15.13 -3.42 23.74
CA VAL A 115 -14.57 -4.28 24.79
C VAL A 115 -15.05 -5.72 24.62
N ILE A 116 -16.36 -5.91 24.42
CA ILE A 116 -16.95 -7.24 24.22
C ILE A 116 -16.33 -7.94 22.99
N ILE A 117 -16.14 -7.21 21.89
CA ILE A 117 -15.54 -7.76 20.67
C ILE A 117 -14.07 -8.15 20.89
N ASP A 118 -13.30 -7.30 21.56
CA ASP A 118 -11.89 -7.55 21.88
C ASP A 118 -11.72 -8.76 22.82
N GLU A 119 -12.60 -8.90 23.82
CA GLU A 119 -12.64 -10.08 24.71
C GLU A 119 -13.00 -11.35 23.95
N GLN A 120 -13.96 -11.30 23.03
CA GLN A 120 -14.30 -12.45 22.18
C GLN A 120 -13.13 -12.86 21.27
N ALA A 121 -12.39 -11.90 20.71
CA ALA A 121 -11.21 -12.21 19.90
C ALA A 121 -10.10 -12.87 20.73
N LYS A 122 -9.91 -12.43 21.98
CA LYS A 122 -8.98 -13.05 22.94
C LYS A 122 -9.39 -14.46 23.32
N LEU A 123 -10.66 -14.68 23.67
CA LEU A 123 -11.20 -15.99 24.02
C LEU A 123 -11.07 -16.99 22.86
N ASN A 124 -11.33 -16.52 21.64
CA ASN A 124 -11.21 -17.31 20.42
C ASN A 124 -9.78 -17.40 19.88
N LYS A 125 -8.79 -16.83 20.58
CA LYS A 125 -7.36 -16.86 20.20
C LYS A 125 -7.10 -16.40 18.76
N ARG A 126 -7.75 -15.31 18.34
CA ARG A 126 -7.65 -14.80 16.97
C ARG A 126 -6.46 -13.88 16.78
N GLY A 127 -5.87 -13.92 15.58
CA GLY A 127 -4.77 -13.05 15.18
C GLY A 127 -3.67 -13.05 16.23
N ARG A 128 -3.34 -11.85 16.74
CA ARG A 128 -2.28 -11.65 17.73
C ARG A 128 -2.50 -12.35 19.09
N TYR A 129 -3.71 -12.84 19.35
CA TYR A 129 -4.06 -13.61 20.55
C TYR A 129 -3.95 -15.12 20.34
N SER A 130 -3.55 -15.58 19.15
CA SER A 130 -3.30 -16.98 18.87
C SER A 130 -2.10 -17.54 19.64
N ASP A 131 -2.04 -18.87 19.76
CA ASP A 131 -0.89 -19.56 20.36
C ASP A 131 0.31 -19.65 19.39
N GLU A 132 0.20 -19.08 18.18
CA GLU A 132 1.26 -19.13 17.18
C GLU A 132 2.44 -18.21 17.53
N SER A 133 3.64 -18.57 17.10
CA SER A 133 4.83 -17.75 17.35
C SER A 133 4.68 -16.38 16.68
N PRO A 134 4.83 -15.27 17.43
CA PRO A 134 4.75 -13.92 16.85
C PRO A 134 5.74 -13.70 15.70
N ASN A 135 6.88 -14.41 15.70
CA ASN A 135 7.89 -14.33 14.65
C ASN A 135 7.42 -14.86 13.29
N ALA A 136 6.40 -15.73 13.25
CA ALA A 136 5.81 -16.20 12.00
C ALA A 136 5.11 -15.06 11.22
N TYR A 137 4.74 -14.00 11.91
CA TYR A 137 4.01 -12.83 11.41
C TYR A 137 4.91 -11.60 11.24
N ILE A 138 6.23 -11.82 11.18
CA ILE A 138 7.22 -10.79 10.87
C ILE A 138 7.84 -11.12 9.51
N ARG A 139 7.64 -10.23 8.53
CA ARG A 139 8.18 -10.45 7.18
C ARG A 139 9.69 -10.26 7.16
N ASN A 140 10.37 -11.14 6.44
CA ASN A 140 11.75 -10.91 6.02
C ASN A 140 11.78 -10.00 4.77
N MET A 141 11.64 -8.69 4.99
CA MET A 141 11.57 -7.70 3.93
C MET A 141 12.94 -7.42 3.31
N LYS A 142 13.03 -7.57 1.98
CA LYS A 142 14.29 -7.39 1.23
C LYS A 142 14.22 -6.13 0.40
N ARG A 143 14.93 -5.08 0.83
CA ARG A 143 14.93 -3.76 0.18
C ARG A 143 15.94 -3.60 -0.96
N THR A 144 16.93 -4.49 -1.01
CA THR A 144 18.02 -4.45 -2.00
C THR A 144 18.12 -5.77 -2.74
N LEU A 145 18.17 -5.71 -4.07
CA LEU A 145 18.50 -6.83 -4.93
C LEU A 145 20.00 -6.79 -5.26
N LYS A 146 20.77 -7.76 -4.75
CA LYS A 146 22.22 -7.81 -4.99
C LYS A 146 22.57 -8.02 -6.46
N ASN A 147 21.81 -8.86 -7.17
CA ASN A 147 22.05 -9.16 -8.58
C ASN A 147 20.73 -9.08 -9.38
N PRO A 148 20.30 -7.87 -9.79
CA PRO A 148 19.03 -7.67 -10.49
C PRO A 148 18.95 -8.46 -11.80
N LYS A 149 20.06 -8.56 -12.55
CA LYS A 149 20.09 -9.26 -13.84
C LYS A 149 19.80 -10.75 -13.66
N GLN A 150 20.52 -11.40 -12.74
CA GLN A 150 20.28 -12.82 -12.42
C GLN A 150 18.86 -13.05 -11.89
N PHE A 151 18.30 -12.11 -11.13
CA PHE A 151 16.92 -12.19 -10.65
C PHE A 151 15.93 -12.19 -11.82
N VAL A 152 16.10 -11.29 -12.80
CA VAL A 152 15.26 -11.26 -14.00
C VAL A 152 15.44 -12.52 -14.83
N ASP A 153 16.67 -12.96 -15.09
CA ASP A 153 16.95 -14.16 -15.90
C ASP A 153 16.28 -15.41 -15.31
N LYS A 154 16.26 -15.53 -13.97
CA LYS A 154 15.57 -16.61 -13.26
C LYS A 154 14.05 -16.59 -13.49
N HIS A 155 13.46 -15.41 -13.64
CA HIS A 155 12.01 -15.23 -13.72
C HIS A 155 11.49 -14.97 -15.14
N LYS A 156 12.38 -14.80 -16.13
CA LYS A 156 12.03 -14.47 -17.52
C LYS A 156 11.16 -15.52 -18.23
N SER A 157 11.30 -16.79 -17.83
CA SER A 157 10.50 -17.91 -18.34
C SER A 157 9.47 -18.43 -17.31
N SER A 158 9.29 -17.71 -16.20
CA SER A 158 8.32 -18.07 -15.16
C SER A 158 6.99 -17.35 -15.40
N PRO A 159 5.88 -17.87 -14.84
CA PRO A 159 4.63 -17.13 -14.78
C PRO A 159 4.81 -15.75 -14.13
N PRO A 160 3.93 -14.78 -14.47
CA PRO A 160 3.97 -13.45 -13.87
C PRO A 160 3.96 -13.49 -12.33
N LEU A 161 4.83 -12.69 -11.72
CA LEU A 161 5.01 -12.65 -10.27
C LEU A 161 3.88 -11.87 -9.60
N ASP A 162 3.29 -12.41 -8.53
CA ASP A 162 2.32 -11.66 -7.74
C ASP A 162 3.01 -10.56 -6.92
N ALA A 163 2.45 -9.35 -6.97
CA ALA A 163 2.98 -8.21 -6.26
C ALA A 163 1.90 -7.25 -5.78
N ILE A 164 2.25 -6.42 -4.80
CA ILE A 164 1.44 -5.31 -4.32
C ILE A 164 2.14 -4.01 -4.66
N VAL A 165 1.42 -3.07 -5.27
CA VAL A 165 1.97 -1.75 -5.59
C VAL A 165 2.03 -0.89 -4.33
N GLU A 166 3.24 -0.59 -3.87
CA GLU A 166 3.50 0.13 -2.62
C GLU A 166 3.57 1.65 -2.81
N PHE A 167 4.16 2.09 -3.92
CA PHE A 167 4.43 3.50 -4.16
C PHE A 167 4.52 3.81 -5.66
N ILE A 168 3.93 4.93 -6.09
CA ILE A 168 4.07 5.46 -7.44
C ILE A 168 5.04 6.63 -7.39
N ARG A 169 6.18 6.51 -8.07
CA ARG A 169 7.13 7.64 -8.18
C ARG A 169 6.63 8.64 -9.21
N ASP A 170 6.29 8.14 -10.39
CA ASP A 170 5.79 8.87 -11.55
C ASP A 170 4.98 7.90 -12.43
N GLY A 171 4.52 8.35 -13.60
CA GLY A 171 3.73 7.49 -14.51
C GLY A 171 4.49 6.26 -15.04
N ASN A 172 5.81 6.23 -14.97
CA ASN A 172 6.65 5.15 -15.53
C ASN A 172 7.29 4.26 -14.46
N ILE A 173 7.50 4.76 -13.23
CA ILE A 173 8.25 4.08 -12.18
C ILE A 173 7.38 3.80 -10.95
N VAL A 174 7.28 2.52 -10.61
CA VAL A 174 6.40 1.98 -9.56
C VAL A 174 7.20 1.07 -8.62
N ARG A 175 7.05 1.23 -7.30
CA ARG A 175 7.60 0.27 -6.33
C ARG A 175 6.59 -0.82 -6.02
N CYS A 176 7.03 -2.06 -6.13
CA CYS A 176 6.21 -3.24 -5.91
C CYS A 176 6.82 -4.12 -4.81
N LEU A 177 5.98 -4.62 -3.90
CA LEU A 177 6.32 -5.68 -2.97
C LEU A 177 5.96 -7.02 -3.60
N LEU A 178 6.96 -7.82 -3.95
CA LEU A 178 6.76 -9.16 -4.51
C LEU A 178 6.30 -10.13 -3.40
N ILE A 179 5.29 -10.95 -3.69
CA ILE A 179 4.72 -11.94 -2.78
C ILE A 179 4.97 -13.34 -3.37
N PRO A 180 5.35 -14.37 -2.58
CA PRO A 180 5.55 -14.37 -1.12
C PRO A 180 6.98 -14.02 -0.68
N SER A 181 7.83 -13.55 -1.59
CA SER A 181 9.27 -13.41 -1.34
C SER A 181 9.68 -12.12 -0.60
N TYR A 182 8.75 -11.17 -0.46
CA TYR A 182 8.88 -9.87 0.22
C TYR A 182 10.05 -9.00 -0.26
N TYR A 183 10.40 -9.11 -1.55
CA TYR A 183 11.29 -8.15 -2.19
C TYR A 183 10.56 -6.86 -2.51
N LEU A 184 11.05 -5.73 -1.99
CA LEU A 184 10.57 -4.40 -2.38
C LEU A 184 11.41 -3.90 -3.55
N VAL A 185 10.89 -4.08 -4.75
CA VAL A 185 11.57 -3.79 -6.02
C VAL A 185 11.03 -2.52 -6.66
N THR A 186 11.85 -1.88 -7.50
CA THR A 186 11.42 -0.76 -8.35
C THR A 186 11.22 -1.28 -9.77
N ILE A 187 9.99 -1.20 -10.27
CA ILE A 187 9.61 -1.55 -11.63
C ILE A 187 9.54 -0.27 -12.45
N GLN A 188 10.24 -0.24 -13.58
CA GLN A 188 10.08 0.74 -14.63
C GLN A 188 9.30 0.07 -15.77
N LEU A 189 8.22 0.70 -16.23
CA LEU A 189 7.36 0.12 -17.26
C LEU A 189 8.14 -0.02 -18.59
N SER A 190 8.11 -1.22 -19.14
CA SER A 190 8.75 -1.53 -20.42
C SER A 190 7.95 -0.95 -21.59
N GLY A 191 8.65 -0.66 -22.69
CA GLY A 191 8.07 -0.16 -23.95
C GLY A 191 7.62 1.30 -23.95
N ILE A 192 7.54 1.96 -22.77
CA ILE A 192 7.03 3.33 -22.67
C ILE A 192 7.92 4.27 -21.85
N LYS A 193 7.68 5.57 -22.01
CA LYS A 193 8.18 6.64 -21.14
C LYS A 193 7.08 7.66 -20.89
N CYS A 194 6.85 7.94 -19.61
CA CYS A 194 5.98 9.03 -19.17
C CYS A 194 6.79 10.30 -18.89
N PRO A 195 6.12 11.47 -18.88
CA PRO A 195 6.71 12.71 -18.41
C PRO A 195 7.21 12.56 -16.97
N MET A 196 8.40 13.12 -16.68
CA MET A 196 9.08 12.91 -15.42
C MET A 196 8.77 14.00 -14.39
N LEU A 197 8.51 13.55 -13.15
CA LEU A 197 8.57 14.41 -11.97
C LEU A 197 10.02 14.58 -11.55
N LYS A 198 10.48 15.83 -11.53
CA LYS A 198 11.84 16.15 -11.08
C LYS A 198 11.87 16.16 -9.56
N ARG A 199 13.03 15.80 -9.00
CA ARG A 199 13.21 15.69 -7.53
C ARG A 199 13.59 17.00 -6.87
N ASP A 200 14.07 17.98 -7.65
CA ASP A 200 14.53 19.26 -7.14
C ASP A 200 13.37 20.25 -7.12
N ASP A 201 13.09 20.83 -5.95
CA ASP A 201 12.01 21.81 -5.74
C ASP A 201 12.14 23.05 -6.64
N ASN A 202 13.35 23.36 -7.12
CA ASN A 202 13.63 24.48 -8.02
C ASN A 202 13.39 24.16 -9.50
N SER A 203 13.00 22.93 -9.83
CA SER A 203 12.89 22.48 -11.21
C SER A 203 11.43 22.25 -11.61
N THR A 204 11.03 22.83 -12.74
CA THR A 204 9.68 22.64 -13.27
C THR A 204 9.54 21.21 -13.80
N ASN A 205 8.51 20.51 -13.31
CA ASN A 205 8.10 19.20 -13.81
C ASN A 205 7.81 19.24 -15.30
N GLU A 206 7.98 18.10 -15.97
CA GLU A 206 7.58 17.98 -17.37
C GLU A 206 6.06 18.14 -17.50
N LEU A 207 5.60 18.64 -18.65
CA LEU A 207 4.17 18.79 -18.92
C LEU A 207 3.48 17.42 -18.81
N TYR A 208 2.34 17.38 -18.12
CA TYR A 208 1.55 16.17 -17.83
C TYR A 208 2.18 15.15 -16.86
N ALA A 209 3.28 15.50 -16.16
CA ALA A 209 3.94 14.56 -15.24
C ALA A 209 3.09 14.21 -14.00
N GLU A 210 2.38 15.17 -13.42
CA GLU A 210 1.51 14.90 -12.27
C GLU A 210 0.25 14.15 -12.71
N GLU A 211 -0.30 14.47 -13.88
CA GLU A 211 -1.44 13.78 -14.48
C GLU A 211 -1.12 12.32 -14.79
N ALA A 212 0.06 12.05 -15.36
CA ALA A 212 0.53 10.69 -15.62
C ALA A 212 0.71 9.91 -14.31
N LYS A 213 1.30 10.51 -13.27
CA LYS A 213 1.41 9.90 -11.95
C LYS A 213 0.03 9.64 -11.34
N GLN A 214 -0.87 10.62 -11.34
CA GLN A 214 -2.21 10.49 -10.79
C GLN A 214 -3.01 9.41 -11.52
N TYR A 215 -2.84 9.30 -12.85
CA TYR A 215 -3.46 8.25 -13.66
C TYR A 215 -3.07 6.85 -13.17
N VAL A 216 -1.78 6.65 -12.92
CA VAL A 216 -1.23 5.41 -12.37
C VAL A 216 -1.62 5.21 -10.91
N GLU A 217 -1.56 6.24 -10.06
CA GLU A 217 -1.86 6.18 -8.62
C GLU A 217 -3.31 5.78 -8.37
N THR A 218 -4.26 6.46 -9.01
CA THR A 218 -5.69 6.16 -8.90
C THR A 218 -6.03 4.76 -9.37
N ARG A 219 -5.26 4.19 -10.29
CA ARG A 219 -5.50 2.86 -10.83
C ARG A 219 -4.75 1.79 -10.07
N LEU A 220 -3.47 1.94 -9.74
CA LEU A 220 -2.59 0.83 -9.31
C LEU A 220 -2.21 0.86 -7.83
N LEU A 221 -2.20 2.02 -7.17
CA LEU A 221 -1.72 2.14 -5.80
C LEU A 221 -2.46 1.17 -4.86
N GLN A 222 -1.72 0.46 -4.01
CA GLN A 222 -2.22 -0.51 -3.01
C GLN A 222 -3.03 -1.68 -3.59
N ARG A 223 -2.92 -1.95 -4.90
CA ARG A 223 -3.60 -3.07 -5.54
C ARG A 223 -2.64 -4.20 -5.84
N GLN A 224 -3.21 -5.40 -5.89
CA GLN A 224 -2.50 -6.59 -6.34
C GLN A 224 -2.37 -6.54 -7.85
N VAL A 225 -1.18 -6.84 -8.34
CA VAL A 225 -0.80 -6.85 -9.74
C VAL A 225 0.03 -8.09 -10.04
N LYS A 226 0.09 -8.47 -11.30
CA LYS A 226 1.03 -9.46 -11.82
C LYS A 226 2.16 -8.74 -12.54
N VAL A 227 3.39 -9.06 -12.20
CA VAL A 227 4.60 -8.43 -12.75
C VAL A 227 5.29 -9.39 -13.70
N VAL A 228 5.44 -8.99 -14.96
CA VAL A 228 6.30 -9.66 -15.93
C VAL A 228 7.61 -8.90 -15.98
N LEU A 229 8.74 -9.63 -15.95
CA LEU A 229 10.08 -9.03 -15.92
C LEU A 229 10.75 -9.21 -17.28
N ASP A 230 11.13 -8.10 -17.89
CA ASP A 230 11.66 -8.07 -19.26
C ASP A 230 13.17 -7.85 -19.28
N GLY A 231 13.69 -7.10 -18.30
CA GLY A 231 15.10 -6.72 -18.25
C GLY A 231 15.46 -5.91 -17.00
N VAL A 232 16.61 -5.24 -17.05
CA VAL A 232 17.12 -4.43 -15.95
C VAL A 232 17.67 -3.12 -16.48
N ASN A 233 17.47 -2.05 -15.73
CA ASN A 233 18.10 -0.75 -15.91
C ASN A 233 18.69 -0.28 -14.57
N ASN A 234 20.01 -0.42 -14.40
CA ASN A 234 20.71 -0.20 -13.13
C ASN A 234 20.13 -1.07 -12.00
N GLN A 235 19.45 -0.45 -11.03
CA GLN A 235 18.77 -1.13 -9.92
C GLN A 235 17.26 -1.30 -10.16
N ASN A 236 16.72 -0.69 -11.22
CA ASN A 236 15.32 -0.84 -11.59
C ASN A 236 15.15 -2.10 -12.44
N LEU A 237 14.09 -2.85 -12.18
CA LEU A 237 13.67 -3.92 -13.07
C LEU A 237 12.79 -3.31 -14.16
N LEU A 238 13.02 -3.70 -15.41
CA LEU A 238 12.12 -3.39 -16.52
C LEU A 238 11.03 -4.44 -16.52
N GLY A 239 9.78 -4.02 -16.58
CA GLY A 239 8.68 -4.96 -16.53
C GLY A 239 7.33 -4.40 -16.94
N THR A 240 6.38 -5.32 -17.07
CA THR A 240 4.98 -5.02 -17.35
C THR A 240 4.14 -5.29 -16.11
N LEU A 241 3.22 -4.36 -15.79
CA LEU A 241 2.25 -4.51 -14.71
C LEU A 241 0.88 -4.90 -15.28
N LEU A 242 0.44 -6.11 -14.96
CA LEU A 242 -0.80 -6.71 -15.42
C LEU A 242 -1.85 -6.74 -14.32
N ARG A 243 -3.10 -6.53 -14.73
CA ARG A 243 -4.30 -6.76 -13.94
C ARG A 243 -5.42 -7.34 -14.78
N PRO A 244 -6.53 -7.79 -14.17
CA PRO A 244 -7.71 -8.24 -14.93
C PRO A 244 -8.16 -7.24 -15.99
N ASN A 245 -8.05 -5.94 -15.69
CA ASN A 245 -8.43 -4.87 -16.61
C ASN A 245 -7.35 -4.56 -17.67
N GLY A 246 -6.23 -5.28 -17.73
CA GLY A 246 -5.19 -5.14 -18.75
C GLY A 246 -3.88 -4.49 -18.28
N ASN A 247 -3.02 -4.18 -19.25
CA ASN A 247 -1.69 -3.60 -19.08
C ASN A 247 -1.75 -2.07 -18.97
N ILE A 248 -1.28 -1.51 -17.85
CA ILE A 248 -1.29 -0.07 -17.60
C ILE A 248 -0.53 0.75 -18.65
N ALA A 249 0.53 0.19 -19.25
CA ALA A 249 1.34 0.90 -20.24
C ALA A 249 0.53 1.24 -21.50
N ILE A 250 -0.35 0.32 -21.92
CA ILE A 250 -1.24 0.52 -23.06
C ILE A 250 -2.24 1.65 -22.78
N TYR A 251 -2.78 1.70 -21.56
CA TYR A 251 -3.71 2.76 -21.17
C TYR A 251 -3.03 4.13 -21.10
N LEU A 252 -1.80 4.20 -20.60
CA LEU A 252 -1.02 5.44 -20.60
C LEU A 252 -0.77 5.97 -22.02
N LEU A 253 -0.47 5.09 -22.98
CA LEU A 253 -0.31 5.47 -24.38
C LEU A 253 -1.63 5.97 -24.99
N LYS A 254 -2.75 5.28 -24.73
CA LYS A 254 -4.07 5.66 -25.26
C LYS A 254 -4.51 7.04 -24.79
N GLU A 255 -4.17 7.42 -23.57
CA GLU A 255 -4.49 8.72 -22.97
C GLU A 255 -3.48 9.82 -23.32
N GLY A 256 -2.44 9.51 -24.12
CA GLY A 256 -1.38 10.47 -24.46
C GLY A 256 -0.47 10.84 -23.28
N LEU A 257 -0.48 10.05 -22.19
CA LEU A 257 0.33 10.24 -20.99
C LEU A 257 1.68 9.51 -21.04
N ALA A 258 1.96 8.83 -22.16
CA ALA A 258 3.23 8.18 -22.43
C ALA A 258 3.55 8.20 -23.92
N LYS A 259 4.82 7.96 -24.24
CA LYS A 259 5.31 7.67 -25.59
C LYS A 259 6.06 6.35 -25.63
N CYS A 260 6.09 5.71 -26.80
CA CYS A 260 6.87 4.49 -27.00
C CYS A 260 8.37 4.76 -26.90
N VAL A 261 9.11 3.76 -26.43
CA VAL A 261 10.58 3.80 -26.33
C VAL A 261 11.18 2.52 -26.89
N ASP A 262 11.90 2.64 -28.00
CA ASP A 262 12.33 1.50 -28.81
C ASP A 262 13.25 0.53 -28.04
N TRP A 263 14.21 1.04 -27.25
CA TRP A 263 15.21 0.17 -26.61
C TRP A 263 14.62 -0.74 -25.51
N THR A 264 13.50 -0.37 -24.87
CA THR A 264 12.78 -1.25 -23.94
C THR A 264 11.67 -2.03 -24.63
N LEU A 265 11.16 -1.53 -25.77
CA LEU A 265 10.14 -2.20 -26.55
C LEU A 265 10.65 -3.53 -27.12
N THR A 266 11.92 -3.58 -27.54
CA THR A 266 12.57 -4.81 -28.04
C THR A 266 12.74 -5.89 -26.99
N LEU A 267 12.60 -5.55 -25.70
CA LEU A 267 12.68 -6.50 -24.59
C LEU A 267 11.35 -7.19 -24.28
N LEU A 268 10.23 -6.59 -24.73
CA LEU A 268 8.91 -7.18 -24.56
C LEU A 268 8.83 -8.48 -25.35
N GLN A 269 8.40 -9.55 -24.69
CA GLN A 269 8.07 -10.79 -25.38
C GLN A 269 6.84 -10.52 -26.25
N GLN A 270 6.84 -11.03 -27.49
CA GLN A 270 5.64 -11.00 -28.32
C GLN A 270 4.65 -11.99 -27.71
N ASP A 271 3.48 -11.49 -27.32
CA ASP A 271 2.30 -12.31 -27.04
C ASP A 271 1.74 -12.91 -28.34
#